data_AF-A0A920GUV6-F1
#
_entry.id   AF-A0A920GUV6-F1
#
_cell.length_a   1.000
_cell.length_b   1.000
_cell.length_c   1.000
_cell.angle_alpha   90.00
_cell.angle_beta   90.00
_cell.angle_gamma   90.00
#
_symmetry.space_group_name_H-M   'P 1'
#
loop_
_entity.id
_entity.type
_entity.pdbx_description
1 polymer ?
#
loop_
_entity_poly.entity_id
_entity_poly.type
_entity_poly.pdbx_seq_one_letter_code
_entity_poly.pdbx_strand_id
1 'polypeptide(L)'
;MKLIIKLISLSLIMISSYTFSESNYGSLFSFAENRIEIKGTAPNIIFSSNEKIGEVCSDEMIACFRSDKPSNIYIQAGLEVDLINATLVGLMSDYLQFNVNKNIDYLKSCNAQVDYLLSSFKVNKAKIYKATACGRKTISHKEMEVLLASK
;
A
#
# COMPACT_ATOMS: atom_id res chain seq x y z
N MET A 1 -36.27 -9.72 52.45
CA MET A 1 -37.05 -9.84 51.20
C MET A 1 -36.42 -8.90 50.18
N LYS A 2 -36.21 -9.37 48.94
CA LYS A 2 -35.17 -8.97 47.98
C LYS A 2 -35.20 -7.49 47.55
N LEU A 3 -34.06 -6.81 47.69
CA LEU A 3 -33.69 -5.59 46.95
C LEU A 3 -33.29 -6.02 45.53
N ILE A 4 -33.97 -5.55 44.48
CA ILE A 4 -33.52 -5.72 43.08
C ILE A 4 -33.49 -4.32 42.46
N ILE A 5 -32.33 -3.67 42.58
CA ILE A 5 -31.98 -2.50 41.78
C ILE A 5 -31.48 -3.04 40.44
N LYS A 6 -32.27 -2.85 39.38
CA LYS A 6 -31.84 -3.13 38.00
C LYS A 6 -30.76 -2.11 37.61
N LEU A 7 -29.50 -2.50 37.76
CA LEU A 7 -28.37 -1.84 37.07
C LEU A 7 -28.47 -2.18 35.58
N ILE A 8 -29.07 -1.28 34.80
CA ILE A 8 -28.95 -1.31 33.34
C ILE A 8 -27.57 -0.72 33.02
N SER A 9 -26.56 -1.57 32.95
CA SER A 9 -25.27 -1.20 32.36
C SER A 9 -25.48 -1.05 30.86
N LEU A 10 -25.81 0.16 30.42
CA LEU A 10 -25.79 0.53 29.01
C LEU A 10 -24.32 0.64 28.60
N SER A 11 -23.70 -0.50 28.27
CA SER A 11 -22.41 -0.54 27.62
C SER A 11 -22.54 0.20 26.29
N LEU A 12 -22.03 1.43 26.23
CA LEU A 12 -21.67 2.09 24.99
C LEU A 12 -20.66 1.18 24.29
N ILE A 13 -21.15 0.34 23.38
CA ILE A 13 -20.30 -0.26 22.38
C ILE A 13 -19.95 0.92 21.46
N MET A 14 -18.81 1.56 21.75
CA MET A 14 -18.08 2.34 20.77
C MET A 14 -17.72 1.38 19.65
N ILE A 15 -18.65 1.21 18.71
CA ILE A 15 -18.30 0.77 17.37
C ILE A 15 -17.47 1.92 16.83
N SER A 16 -16.17 1.88 17.07
CA SER A 16 -15.23 2.68 16.30
C SER A 16 -15.37 2.16 14.88
N SER A 17 -16.31 2.74 14.14
CA SER A 17 -16.32 2.71 12.71
C SER A 17 -14.95 3.26 12.33
N TYR A 18 -13.99 2.37 12.07
CA TYR A 18 -12.87 2.70 11.21
C TYR A 18 -13.52 2.98 9.87
N THR A 19 -13.99 4.21 9.70
CA THR A 19 -14.20 4.79 8.41
C THR A 19 -12.81 4.78 7.80
N PHE A 20 -12.47 3.69 7.12
CA PHE A 20 -11.50 3.73 6.04
C PHE A 20 -12.07 4.80 5.12
N SER A 21 -11.56 6.02 5.32
CA SER A 21 -11.81 7.17 4.46
C SER A 21 -11.77 6.66 3.04
N GLU A 22 -12.82 6.93 2.26
CA GLU A 22 -12.65 6.97 0.80
C GLU A 22 -11.36 7.75 0.52
N SER A 23 -10.50 7.07 -0.21
CA SER A 23 -9.09 6.92 0.13
C SER A 23 -8.21 8.08 -0.28
N ASN A 24 -7.17 8.35 0.51
CA ASN A 24 -6.03 9.21 0.14
C ASN A 24 -5.27 8.71 -1.12
N TYR A 25 -5.69 7.62 -1.77
CA TYR A 25 -5.07 7.07 -2.98
C TYR A 25 -5.12 8.02 -4.17
N GLY A 26 -6.10 8.94 -4.23
CA GLY A 26 -6.12 9.98 -5.25
C GLY A 26 -4.88 10.89 -5.17
N SER A 27 -4.46 11.27 -3.96
CA SER A 27 -3.26 12.08 -3.77
C SER A 27 -1.98 11.29 -4.06
N LEU A 28 -1.95 9.99 -3.71
CA LEU A 28 -0.84 9.09 -4.07
C LEU A 28 -0.70 8.92 -5.58
N PHE A 29 -1.84 8.81 -6.29
CA PHE A 29 -1.85 8.71 -7.74
C PHE A 29 -1.36 10.01 -8.37
N SER A 30 -1.86 11.17 -7.94
CA SER A 30 -1.35 12.46 -8.39
C SER A 30 0.13 12.66 -8.06
N PHE A 31 0.60 12.18 -6.91
CA PHE A 31 2.01 12.16 -6.56
C PHE A 31 2.81 11.34 -7.57
N ALA A 32 2.37 10.11 -7.88
CA ALA A 32 3.01 9.24 -8.86
C ALA A 32 3.05 9.92 -10.24
N GLU A 33 1.91 10.44 -10.73
CA GLU A 33 1.83 11.15 -12.02
C GLU A 33 2.86 12.28 -12.11
N ASN A 34 2.92 13.13 -11.08
CA ASN A 34 3.84 14.26 -11.06
C ASN A 34 5.29 13.80 -10.97
N ARG A 35 5.55 12.69 -10.28
CA ARG A 35 6.92 12.23 -10.06
C ARG A 35 7.53 11.55 -11.28
N ILE A 36 6.73 10.82 -12.06
CA ILE A 36 7.20 10.16 -13.28
C ILE A 36 6.77 10.90 -14.56
N GLU A 37 6.12 12.06 -14.42
CA GLU A 37 5.68 12.94 -15.50
C GLU A 37 4.76 12.27 -16.53
N ILE A 38 3.91 11.35 -16.06
CA ILE A 38 2.95 10.62 -16.89
C ILE A 38 1.55 10.82 -16.30
N LYS A 39 0.63 11.35 -17.11
CA LYS A 39 -0.78 11.50 -16.75
C LYS A 39 -1.60 10.29 -17.15
N GLY A 40 -2.65 9.98 -16.39
CA GLY A 40 -3.54 8.88 -16.71
C GLY A 40 -4.80 8.81 -15.86
N THR A 41 -5.59 7.77 -16.07
CA THR A 41 -6.74 7.44 -15.21
C THR A 41 -6.28 6.57 -14.06
N ALA A 42 -6.73 6.84 -12.83
CA ALA A 42 -6.36 6.05 -11.66
C ALA A 42 -6.75 4.56 -11.81
N PRO A 43 -5.91 3.61 -11.38
CA PRO A 43 -6.27 2.19 -11.34
C PRO A 43 -7.24 1.90 -10.19
N ASN A 44 -7.94 0.78 -10.29
CA ASN A 44 -8.69 0.22 -9.15
C ASN A 44 -7.71 -0.41 -8.17
N ILE A 45 -7.86 -0.10 -6.88
CA ILE A 45 -7.07 -0.71 -5.80
C ILE A 45 -7.91 -1.79 -5.13
N ILE A 46 -7.44 -3.03 -5.17
CA ILE A 46 -8.15 -4.20 -4.65
C ILE A 46 -7.40 -4.76 -3.44
N PHE A 47 -7.99 -4.60 -2.26
CA PHE A 47 -7.49 -5.21 -1.03
C PHE A 47 -7.98 -6.65 -0.91
N SER A 48 -7.11 -7.58 -0.50
CA SER A 48 -7.47 -9.00 -0.35
C SER A 48 -6.65 -9.70 0.74
N SER A 49 -7.06 -10.92 1.13
CA SER A 49 -6.30 -11.74 2.08
C SER A 49 -4.92 -12.14 1.51
N ASN A 50 -3.98 -12.49 2.38
CA ASN A 50 -2.64 -12.93 1.97
C ASN A 50 -2.69 -14.12 0.99
N GLU A 51 -3.50 -15.15 1.29
CA GLU A 51 -3.72 -16.30 0.40
C GLU A 51 -4.16 -15.87 -0.99
N LYS A 52 -5.14 -14.97 -1.07
CA LYS A 52 -5.64 -14.48 -2.36
C LYS A 52 -4.61 -13.64 -3.11
N ILE A 53 -3.77 -12.89 -2.40
CA ILE A 53 -2.67 -12.14 -3.01
C ILE A 53 -1.61 -13.08 -3.57
N GLY A 54 -1.23 -14.14 -2.85
CA GLY A 54 -0.31 -15.17 -3.35
C GLY A 54 -0.79 -15.78 -4.66
N GLU A 55 -2.08 -16.14 -4.75
CA GLU A 55 -2.68 -16.64 -5.99
C GLU A 55 -2.64 -15.64 -7.16
N VAL A 56 -2.80 -14.35 -6.87
CA VAL A 56 -2.94 -13.31 -7.90
C VAL A 56 -1.59 -12.76 -8.34
N CYS A 57 -0.65 -12.58 -7.39
CA CYS A 57 0.60 -11.86 -7.56
C CYS A 57 1.85 -12.75 -7.58
N SER A 58 1.72 -14.04 -7.22
CA SER A 58 2.76 -14.98 -6.81
C SER A 58 2.99 -15.02 -5.30
N ASP A 59 3.32 -16.21 -4.81
CA ASP A 59 3.65 -16.46 -3.41
C ASP A 59 4.77 -15.52 -2.96
N GLU A 60 4.70 -15.05 -1.71
CA GLU A 60 5.62 -14.09 -1.08
C GLU A 60 5.43 -12.60 -1.47
N MET A 61 4.61 -12.27 -2.46
CA MET A 61 4.28 -10.86 -2.74
C MET A 61 3.17 -10.35 -1.85
N ILE A 62 3.30 -9.10 -1.39
CA ILE A 62 2.25 -8.40 -0.64
C ILE A 62 1.33 -7.55 -1.54
N ALA A 63 1.74 -7.32 -2.78
CA ALA A 63 1.00 -6.53 -3.76
C ALA A 63 1.57 -6.73 -5.17
N CYS A 64 0.76 -6.50 -6.20
CA CYS A 64 1.23 -6.46 -7.58
C CYS A 64 0.34 -5.63 -8.50
N PHE A 65 0.96 -5.16 -9.58
CA PHE A 65 0.28 -4.73 -10.79
C PHE A 65 0.36 -5.86 -11.82
N ARG A 66 -0.75 -6.13 -12.52
CA ARG A 66 -0.85 -7.21 -13.51
C ARG A 66 -1.09 -6.63 -14.90
N SER A 67 -0.15 -6.85 -15.82
CA SER A 67 -0.25 -6.39 -17.21
C SER A 67 -1.39 -7.05 -17.99
N ASP A 68 -1.80 -8.27 -17.62
CA ASP A 68 -2.94 -8.99 -18.20
C ASP A 68 -4.30 -8.53 -17.63
N LYS A 69 -4.30 -7.76 -16.53
CA LYS A 69 -5.47 -7.09 -15.94
C LYS A 69 -5.12 -5.64 -15.63
N PRO A 70 -4.83 -4.83 -16.67
CA PRO A 70 -4.08 -3.59 -16.52
C PRO A 70 -4.81 -2.49 -15.75
N SER A 71 -6.10 -2.64 -15.45
CA SER A 71 -6.88 -1.65 -14.68
C SER A 71 -6.77 -1.81 -13.17
N ASN A 72 -6.11 -2.86 -12.67
CA ASN A 72 -6.14 -3.21 -11.25
C ASN A 72 -4.73 -3.28 -10.65
N ILE A 73 -4.64 -2.80 -9.40
CA ILE A 73 -3.53 -3.05 -8.49
C ILE A 73 -4.09 -3.86 -7.32
N TYR A 74 -3.44 -4.97 -7.00
CA TYR A 74 -3.83 -5.88 -5.92
C TYR A 74 -2.89 -5.69 -4.74
N ILE A 75 -3.42 -5.65 -3.51
CA ILE A 75 -2.63 -5.45 -2.29
C ILE A 75 -3.21 -6.23 -1.10
N GLN A 76 -2.33 -6.75 -0.25
CA GLN A 76 -2.71 -7.45 0.97
C GLN A 76 -3.37 -6.50 1.96
N ALA A 77 -4.50 -6.92 2.52
CA ALA A 77 -5.19 -6.22 3.59
C ALA A 77 -4.45 -6.35 4.94
N GLY A 78 -4.59 -5.35 5.80
CA GLY A 78 -4.04 -5.37 7.16
C GLY A 78 -2.56 -4.98 7.29
N LEU A 79 -1.94 -4.47 6.22
CA LEU A 79 -0.58 -3.93 6.25
C LEU A 79 -0.52 -2.53 6.90
N GLU A 80 0.67 -2.12 7.34
CA GLU A 80 0.90 -0.76 7.84
C GLU A 80 0.64 0.28 6.73
N VAL A 81 0.03 1.42 7.08
CA VAL A 81 -0.32 2.48 6.11
C VAL A 81 0.90 3.01 5.35
N ASP A 82 2.05 3.20 6.02
CA ASP A 82 3.28 3.67 5.35
C ASP A 82 3.74 2.67 4.27
N LEU A 83 3.66 1.37 4.57
CA LEU A 83 3.98 0.29 3.64
C LEU A 83 3.01 0.28 2.47
N ILE A 84 1.71 0.34 2.75
CA ILE A 84 0.65 0.43 1.72
C ILE A 84 0.91 1.60 0.79
N ASN A 85 1.11 2.80 1.34
CA ASN A 85 1.22 4.01 0.53
C ASN A 85 2.48 4.01 -0.34
N ALA A 86 3.63 3.62 0.22
CA ALA A 86 4.86 3.51 -0.55
C ALA A 86 4.72 2.46 -1.66
N THR A 87 4.19 1.27 -1.35
CA THR A 87 3.94 0.22 -2.34
C THR A 87 2.99 0.70 -3.45
N LEU A 88 1.90 1.37 -3.10
CA LEU A 88 0.94 1.91 -4.06
C LEU A 88 1.56 2.96 -4.98
N VAL A 89 2.38 3.88 -4.48
CA VAL A 89 3.09 4.85 -5.34
C VAL A 89 3.95 4.13 -6.39
N GLY A 90 4.68 3.09 -5.97
CA GLY A 90 5.50 2.30 -6.91
C GLY A 90 4.68 1.59 -7.98
N LEU A 91 3.60 0.92 -7.58
CA LEU A 91 2.73 0.18 -8.50
C LEU A 91 1.90 1.10 -9.40
N MET A 92 1.50 2.28 -8.91
CA MET A 92 0.86 3.32 -9.72
C MET A 92 1.83 3.86 -10.78
N SER A 93 3.10 4.06 -10.43
CA SER A 93 4.14 4.40 -11.40
C SER A 93 4.37 3.30 -12.44
N ASP A 94 4.34 2.02 -12.05
CA ASP A 94 4.42 0.89 -12.99
C ASP A 94 3.21 0.86 -13.94
N TYR A 95 2.01 1.01 -13.39
CA TYR A 95 0.74 1.08 -14.13
C TYR A 95 0.74 2.21 -15.17
N LEU A 96 1.11 3.42 -14.78
CA LEU A 96 1.18 4.59 -15.67
C LEU A 96 2.16 4.35 -16.83
N GLN A 97 3.36 3.85 -16.53
CA GLN A 97 4.36 3.54 -17.54
C GLN A 97 3.90 2.44 -18.50
N PHE A 98 3.30 1.36 -17.97
CA PHE A 98 2.78 0.28 -18.79
C PHE A 98 1.65 0.73 -19.72
N ASN A 99 0.77 1.62 -19.24
CA ASN A 99 -0.33 2.10 -20.06
C ASN A 99 0.12 2.96 -21.23
N VAL A 100 1.15 3.79 -21.06
CA VAL A 100 1.68 4.63 -22.12
C VAL A 100 2.66 3.89 -23.02
N ASN A 101 3.63 3.18 -22.43
CA ASN A 101 4.81 2.69 -23.13
C ASN A 101 4.84 1.16 -23.30
N LYS A 102 3.92 0.42 -22.66
CA LYS A 102 3.95 -1.06 -22.56
C LYS A 102 5.28 -1.61 -22.02
N ASN A 103 6.04 -0.77 -21.34
CA ASN A 103 7.32 -1.08 -20.71
C ASN A 103 7.39 -0.37 -19.36
N ILE A 104 8.12 -0.95 -18.41
CA ILE A 104 8.25 -0.45 -17.04
C ILE A 104 9.72 -0.21 -16.74
N ASP A 105 10.08 1.04 -16.44
CA ASP A 105 11.36 1.37 -15.82
C ASP A 105 11.20 1.27 -14.30
N TYR A 106 11.65 0.14 -13.76
CA TYR A 106 11.59 -0.12 -12.33
C TYR A 106 12.41 0.87 -11.50
N LEU A 107 13.48 1.46 -12.04
CA LEU A 107 14.25 2.46 -11.30
C LEU A 107 13.43 3.74 -11.09
N LYS A 108 12.68 4.18 -12.11
CA LYS A 108 11.76 5.34 -11.98
C LYS A 108 10.72 5.12 -10.90
N SER A 109 10.06 3.96 -10.90
CA SER A 109 9.05 3.66 -9.90
C SER A 109 9.65 3.51 -8.50
N CYS A 110 10.86 2.94 -8.37
CA CYS A 110 11.54 2.87 -7.07
C CYS A 110 11.89 4.28 -6.55
N ASN A 111 12.41 5.15 -7.41
CA ASN A 111 12.66 6.55 -7.03
C ASN A 111 11.36 7.23 -6.56
N ALA A 112 10.23 7.01 -7.24
CA ALA A 112 8.95 7.55 -6.79
C ALA A 112 8.55 7.11 -5.37
N GLN A 113 8.78 5.84 -5.01
CA GLN A 113 8.55 5.35 -3.64
C GLN A 113 9.46 6.03 -2.62
N VAL A 114 10.75 6.16 -2.95
CA VAL A 114 11.74 6.83 -2.08
C VAL A 114 11.38 8.30 -1.88
N ASP A 115 11.01 9.00 -2.94
CA ASP A 115 10.64 10.42 -2.89
C ASP A 115 9.33 10.63 -2.11
N TYR A 116 8.36 9.70 -2.22
CA TYR A 116 7.16 9.73 -1.40
C TYR A 116 7.50 9.63 0.09
N LEU A 117 8.34 8.66 0.47
CA LEU A 117 8.78 8.48 1.85
C LEU A 117 9.54 9.70 2.37
N LEU A 118 10.40 10.31 1.55
CA LEU A 118 11.10 11.54 1.91
C LEU A 118 10.13 12.72 2.09
N SER A 119 9.16 12.88 1.20
CA SER A 119 8.12 13.94 1.31
C SER A 119 7.23 13.77 2.54
N SER A 120 7.14 12.56 3.07
CA SER A 120 6.42 12.21 4.31
C SER A 120 7.34 12.19 5.54
N PHE A 121 8.55 12.73 5.44
CA PHE A 121 9.57 12.78 6.50
C PHE A 121 10.03 11.41 7.04
N LYS A 122 9.84 10.32 6.27
CA LYS A 122 10.23 8.94 6.63
C LYS A 122 11.63 8.59 6.12
N VAL A 123 12.63 9.37 6.51
CA VAL A 123 14.00 9.28 5.98
C VAL A 123 14.62 7.89 6.14
N ASN A 124 14.42 7.22 7.27
CA ASN A 124 14.98 5.88 7.50
C ASN A 124 14.34 4.83 6.59
N LYS A 125 13.01 4.83 6.46
CA LYS A 125 12.30 3.94 5.52
C LYS A 125 12.75 4.19 4.07
N ALA A 126 12.92 5.45 3.66
CA ALA A 126 13.42 5.81 2.34
C ALA A 126 14.82 5.23 2.05
N LYS A 127 15.73 5.28 3.03
CA LYS A 127 17.07 4.67 2.91
C LYS A 127 16.99 3.16 2.74
N ILE A 128 16.14 2.48 3.53
CA ILE A 128 15.98 1.02 3.44
C ILE A 128 15.38 0.64 2.08
N TYR A 129 14.35 1.34 1.62
CA TYR A 129 13.76 1.12 0.30
C TYR A 129 14.81 1.28 -0.81
N LYS A 130 15.61 2.35 -0.79
CA LYS A 130 16.68 2.53 -1.76
C LYS A 130 17.71 1.39 -1.74
N ALA A 131 18.05 0.89 -0.55
CA ALA A 131 19.01 -0.22 -0.39
C ALA A 131 18.45 -1.59 -0.83
N THR A 132 17.12 -1.77 -0.77
CA THR A 132 16.42 -3.04 -1.05
C THR A 132 15.71 -3.05 -2.41
N ALA A 133 16.10 -2.18 -3.34
CA ALA A 133 15.43 -2.02 -4.64
C ALA A 133 13.91 -1.81 -4.51
N CYS A 134 13.52 -1.02 -3.49
CA CYS A 134 12.15 -0.70 -3.11
C CYS A 134 11.27 -1.93 -2.89
N GLY A 135 11.83 -2.95 -2.26
CA GLY A 135 11.12 -4.18 -1.92
C GLY A 135 10.81 -5.12 -3.09
N ARG A 136 11.37 -4.86 -4.28
CA ARG A 136 11.16 -5.68 -5.48
C ARG A 136 12.07 -6.89 -5.58
N LYS A 137 13.22 -6.87 -4.90
CA LYS A 137 13.93 -8.10 -4.56
C LYS A 137 13.28 -8.59 -3.27
N THR A 138 12.22 -9.39 -3.41
CA THR A 138 11.64 -10.24 -2.35
C THR A 138 11.79 -9.64 -0.96
N ILE A 139 10.86 -8.80 -0.52
CA ILE A 139 10.67 -8.65 0.92
C ILE A 139 10.00 -9.95 1.36
N SER A 140 10.81 -10.93 1.75
CA SER A 140 10.28 -12.05 2.53
C SER A 140 9.59 -11.48 3.77
N HIS A 141 8.57 -12.16 4.30
CA HIS A 141 7.89 -11.73 5.55
C HIS A 141 8.88 -11.31 6.67
N LYS A 142 10.07 -11.92 6.68
CA LYS A 142 11.16 -11.70 7.63
C LYS A 142 11.90 -10.36 7.44
N GLU A 143 12.05 -9.86 6.22
CA GLU A 143 12.62 -8.52 5.96
C GLU A 143 11.59 -7.41 6.21
N MET A 144 10.30 -7.75 6.12
CA MET A 144 9.21 -6.84 6.47
C MET A 144 9.14 -6.57 7.97
N GLU A 145 9.38 -7.57 8.82
CA GLU A 145 9.51 -7.36 10.28
C GLU A 145 10.61 -6.36 10.63
N VAL A 146 11.73 -6.36 9.89
CA VAL A 146 12.83 -5.40 10.08
C VAL A 146 12.42 -3.99 9.66
N LEU A 147 11.68 -3.85 8.56
CA LEU A 147 11.13 -2.57 8.07
C LEU A 147 10.05 -1.98 8.98
N LEU A 148 9.23 -2.85 9.59
CA LEU A 148 8.15 -2.47 10.51
C LEU A 148 8.67 -2.21 11.94
N ALA A 149 9.77 -2.86 12.34
CA ALA A 149 10.39 -2.68 13.65
C ALA A 149 11.27 -1.42 13.76
N SER A 150 11.70 -0.81 12.65
CA SER A 150 12.42 0.47 12.66
C SER A 150 11.46 1.64 12.90
N LYS A 151 10.97 1.77 14.14
CA LYS A 151 10.32 3.00 14.63
C LYS A 151 11.33 4.10 14.87
#